data_AF-A0AA89AS72-F1
#
_entry.id   AF-A0AA89AS72-F1
#
_cell.length_a   1.000
_cell.length_b   1.000
_cell.length_c   1.000
_cell.angle_alpha   90.00
_cell.angle_beta   90.00
_cell.angle_gamma   90.00
#
_symmetry.space_group_name_H-M   'P 1'
#
loop_
_entity.id
_entity.type
_entity.pdbx_description
1 polymer ?
#
loop_
_entity_poly.entity_id
_entity_poly.type
_entity_poly.pdbx_seq_one_letter_code
_entity_poly.pdbx_strand_id
1 'polypeptide(L)'
;MKAMNRMLCPLTFEEASQEAKWRKAMEDEINAIDRNKTWKFTTLPKGHKAIGVKWVFKTKRNAQGEVEKHKARCPYEHALYVKNNPQGDVLFVCLYVDDLIFTSNNPSMIDEFKQSMVKEFDMTDMGLMAYFLGIEVKQGSNEIFISQSKYAAEILKKFAIEDCQLVDIPVECGTKLTKKGAGKPVNPTYYKSLVGCLRYLTCTRHDLLFGVGLVSRYMENPRTSHLQAAKRILKYVKVTSSYGLFYPSSQNLELAGSDRLAVIVKVRGGIVGFSSLNPNLADP
;
A
#
# COMPACT_ATOMS: atom_id res chain seq x y z
N MET A 1 11.12 10.72 -16.87
CA MET A 1 10.14 9.75 -17.44
C MET A 1 8.81 9.62 -16.69
N LYS A 2 8.72 9.69 -15.35
CA LYS A 2 7.41 9.66 -14.63
C LYS A 2 6.53 10.90 -14.86
N ALA A 3 7.12 12.07 -15.10
CA ALA A 3 6.38 13.32 -15.31
C ALA A 3 5.66 13.38 -16.68
N MET A 4 6.29 12.85 -17.75
CA MET A 4 5.70 12.82 -19.10
C MET A 4 4.51 11.85 -19.22
N ASN A 5 4.43 10.85 -18.35
CA ASN A 5 3.37 9.83 -18.35
C ASN A 5 2.03 10.35 -17.78
N ARG A 6 2.05 11.48 -17.06
CA ARG A 6 0.84 12.06 -16.46
C ARG A 6 0.09 13.00 -17.42
N MET A 7 0.70 13.34 -18.55
CA MET A 7 0.22 14.39 -19.48
C MET A 7 -0.59 13.84 -20.67
N LEU A 8 -0.73 12.51 -20.81
CA LEU A 8 -1.39 11.85 -21.95
C LEU A 8 -2.56 10.92 -21.54
N CYS A 9 -2.80 10.74 -20.24
CA CYS A 9 -3.96 9.97 -19.76
C CYS A 9 -5.02 10.97 -19.25
N PRO A 10 -6.30 10.80 -19.64
CA PRO A 10 -7.37 11.66 -19.16
C PRO A 10 -7.51 11.53 -17.64
N LEU A 11 -7.81 12.65 -16.99
CA LEU A 11 -7.95 12.74 -15.55
C LEU A 11 -9.41 12.67 -15.11
N THR A 12 -10.35 12.85 -16.04
CA THR A 12 -11.80 12.79 -15.79
C THR A 12 -12.50 11.85 -16.76
N PHE A 13 -13.70 11.39 -16.36
CA PHE A 13 -14.56 10.64 -17.25
C PHE A 13 -14.94 11.47 -18.49
N GLU A 14 -15.21 12.76 -18.32
CA GLU A 14 -15.59 13.66 -19.41
C GLU A 14 -14.52 13.71 -20.49
N GLU A 15 -13.25 13.93 -20.12
CA GLU A 15 -12.11 13.92 -21.05
C GLU A 15 -11.95 12.56 -21.74
N ALA A 16 -12.02 11.47 -20.96
CA ALA A 16 -11.89 10.11 -21.50
C ALA A 16 -13.07 9.74 -22.43
N SER A 17 -14.27 10.23 -22.13
CA SER A 17 -15.47 9.96 -22.89
C SER A 17 -15.44 10.62 -24.25
N GLN A 18 -14.60 11.62 -24.50
CA GLN A 18 -14.48 12.21 -25.84
C GLN A 18 -13.59 11.37 -26.78
N GLU A 19 -12.78 10.46 -26.26
CA GLU A 19 -11.85 9.67 -27.06
C GLU A 19 -12.32 8.21 -27.21
N ALA A 20 -12.50 7.73 -28.45
CA ALA A 20 -13.02 6.39 -28.76
C ALA A 20 -12.21 5.24 -28.13
N LYS A 21 -10.89 5.41 -27.99
CA LYS A 21 -9.99 4.42 -27.39
C LYS A 21 -10.26 4.20 -25.89
N TRP A 22 -10.68 5.23 -25.15
CA TRP A 22 -11.02 5.09 -23.73
C TRP A 22 -12.45 4.60 -23.53
N ARG A 23 -13.39 4.95 -24.43
CA ARG A 23 -14.72 4.32 -24.47
C ARG A 23 -14.63 2.82 -24.61
N LYS A 24 -13.87 2.35 -25.61
CA LYS A 24 -13.64 0.92 -25.82
C LYS A 24 -13.00 0.25 -24.61
N ALA A 25 -12.03 0.89 -23.97
CA ALA A 25 -11.41 0.35 -22.76
C ALA A 25 -12.37 0.28 -21.56
N MET A 26 -13.32 1.22 -21.44
CA MET A 26 -14.37 1.19 -20.40
C MET A 26 -15.41 0.10 -20.71
N GLU A 27 -15.84 -0.02 -21.96
CA GLU A 27 -16.77 -1.07 -22.42
C GLU A 27 -16.17 -2.47 -22.22
N ASP A 28 -14.91 -2.67 -22.59
CA ASP A 28 -14.19 -3.94 -22.38
C ASP A 28 -14.16 -4.33 -20.88
N GLU A 29 -13.99 -3.35 -20.00
CA GLU A 29 -13.98 -3.55 -18.54
C GLU A 29 -15.38 -3.86 -17.99
N ILE A 30 -16.41 -3.10 -18.39
CA ILE A 30 -17.81 -3.36 -18.00
C ILE A 30 -18.26 -4.74 -18.52
N ASN A 31 -17.95 -5.08 -19.77
CA ASN A 31 -18.25 -6.39 -20.35
C ASN A 31 -17.50 -7.53 -19.64
N ALA A 32 -16.31 -7.28 -19.09
CA ALA A 32 -15.62 -8.26 -18.25
C ALA A 32 -16.35 -8.45 -16.92
N ILE A 33 -16.82 -7.37 -16.30
CA ILE A 33 -17.60 -7.42 -15.05
C ILE A 33 -18.94 -8.13 -15.25
N ASP A 34 -19.66 -7.83 -16.32
CA ASP A 34 -20.94 -8.47 -16.67
C ASP A 34 -20.77 -9.97 -16.91
N ARG A 35 -19.71 -10.38 -17.62
CA ARG A 35 -19.37 -11.80 -17.82
C ARG A 35 -19.10 -12.53 -16.51
N ASN A 36 -18.51 -11.84 -15.53
CA ASN A 36 -18.21 -12.41 -14.22
C ASN A 36 -19.44 -12.51 -13.30
N LYS A 37 -20.61 -11.95 -13.71
CA LYS A 37 -21.86 -11.94 -12.91
C LYS A 37 -21.67 -11.41 -11.48
N THR A 38 -20.69 -10.55 -11.26
CA THR A 38 -20.30 -10.05 -9.93
C THR A 38 -21.16 -8.87 -9.47
N TRP A 39 -22.02 -8.32 -10.33
CA TRP A 39 -22.82 -7.12 -10.07
C TRP A 39 -24.28 -7.29 -10.49
N LYS A 40 -25.18 -6.60 -9.78
CA LYS A 40 -26.56 -6.36 -10.20
C LYS A 40 -26.83 -4.87 -10.13
N PHE A 41 -27.36 -4.31 -11.21
CA PHE A 41 -27.82 -2.93 -11.21
C PHE A 41 -29.01 -2.81 -10.25
N THR A 42 -28.91 -1.94 -9.25
CA THR A 42 -30.00 -1.66 -8.31
C THR A 42 -30.38 -0.19 -8.40
N THR A 43 -31.65 0.10 -8.16
CA THR A 43 -32.12 1.47 -8.01
C THR A 43 -31.66 2.00 -6.64
N LEU A 44 -31.19 3.24 -6.61
CA LEU A 44 -30.76 3.90 -5.38
C LEU A 44 -31.97 3.96 -4.40
N PRO A 45 -31.90 3.35 -3.21
CA PRO A 45 -33.00 3.38 -2.25
C PRO A 45 -33.32 4.82 -1.85
N LYS A 46 -34.61 5.14 -1.65
CA LYS A 46 -35.06 6.49 -1.28
C LYS A 46 -34.29 6.99 -0.04
N GLY A 47 -33.84 8.25 -0.09
CA GLY A 47 -33.12 8.90 1.00
C GLY A 47 -31.60 8.62 1.07
N HIS A 48 -31.04 7.83 0.15
CA HIS A 48 -29.61 7.53 0.11
C HIS A 48 -28.90 8.37 -0.95
N LYS A 49 -27.66 8.80 -0.69
CA LYS A 49 -26.80 9.48 -1.65
C LYS A 49 -25.85 8.45 -2.27
N ALA A 50 -25.90 8.29 -3.59
CA ALA A 50 -24.95 7.45 -4.30
C ALA A 50 -23.52 7.99 -4.08
N ILE A 51 -22.59 7.12 -3.69
CA ILE A 51 -21.19 7.48 -3.59
C ILE A 51 -20.67 7.67 -5.02
N GLY A 52 -20.23 8.89 -5.34
CA GLY A 52 -19.63 9.18 -6.63
C GLY A 52 -18.31 8.42 -6.78
N VAL A 53 -18.14 7.74 -7.91
CA VAL A 53 -16.93 6.96 -8.21
C VAL A 53 -16.20 7.55 -9.42
N LYS A 54 -14.87 7.38 -9.46
CA LYS A 54 -14.01 7.96 -10.50
C LYS A 54 -13.26 6.88 -11.27
N TRP A 55 -13.39 6.90 -12.59
CA TRP A 55 -12.63 6.04 -13.49
C TRP A 55 -11.12 6.30 -13.41
N VAL A 56 -10.32 5.24 -13.47
CA VAL A 56 -8.87 5.33 -13.52
C VAL A 56 -8.36 4.88 -14.89
N PHE A 57 -7.72 5.79 -15.62
CA PHE A 57 -7.20 5.56 -16.96
C PHE A 57 -5.68 5.37 -16.96
N LYS A 58 -5.18 4.36 -17.68
CA LYS A 58 -3.75 4.08 -17.80
C LYS A 58 -3.38 3.55 -19.18
N THR A 59 -2.42 4.19 -19.83
CA THR A 59 -1.79 3.69 -21.05
C THR A 59 -0.63 2.75 -20.69
N LYS A 60 -0.68 1.50 -21.13
CA LYS A 60 0.45 0.58 -21.15
C LYS A 60 1.24 0.76 -22.44
N ARG A 61 2.57 0.80 -22.32
CA ARG A 61 3.51 0.91 -23.44
C ARG A 61 4.47 -0.26 -23.41
N ASN A 62 4.89 -0.71 -24.58
CA ASN A 62 5.89 -1.77 -24.74
C ASN A 62 7.31 -1.25 -24.39
N ALA A 63 8.31 -2.15 -24.44
CA ALA A 63 9.70 -1.81 -24.14
C ALA A 63 10.29 -0.74 -25.10
N GLN A 64 9.73 -0.62 -26.30
CA GLN A 64 10.08 0.36 -27.33
C GLN A 64 9.38 1.73 -27.14
N GLY A 65 8.47 1.85 -26.16
CA GLY A 65 7.77 3.10 -25.85
C GLY A 65 6.49 3.34 -26.66
N GLU A 66 6.11 2.41 -27.53
CA GLU A 66 4.85 2.45 -28.28
C GLU A 66 3.67 2.04 -27.41
N VAL A 67 2.48 2.53 -27.74
CA VAL A 67 1.27 2.23 -26.96
C VAL A 67 0.80 0.80 -27.25
N GLU A 68 0.88 -0.05 -26.23
CA GLU A 68 0.49 -1.46 -26.30
C GLU A 68 -1.01 -1.62 -26.01
N LYS A 69 -1.53 -0.96 -24.96
CA LYS A 69 -2.94 -1.04 -24.59
C LYS A 69 -3.40 0.14 -23.72
N HIS A 70 -4.62 0.62 -23.95
CA HIS A 70 -5.31 1.52 -23.04
C HIS A 70 -6.13 0.69 -22.04
N LYS A 71 -5.99 0.98 -20.74
CA LYS A 71 -6.77 0.33 -19.67
C LYS A 71 -7.59 1.37 -18.94
N ALA A 72 -8.90 1.18 -18.90
CA ALA A 72 -9.77 1.84 -17.94
C ALA A 72 -10.08 0.82 -16.85
N ARG A 73 -9.93 1.21 -15.58
CA ARG A 73 -10.34 0.37 -14.45
C ARG A 73 -11.63 0.88 -13.85
N CYS A 74 -12.51 -0.07 -13.59
CA CYS A 74 -13.75 0.21 -12.90
C CYS A 74 -13.48 0.48 -11.41
N PRO A 75 -14.02 1.56 -10.83
CA PRO A 75 -13.84 1.88 -9.42
C PRO A 75 -14.64 0.97 -8.46
N TYR A 76 -15.35 0.00 -8.99
CA TYR A 76 -16.22 -0.93 -8.28
C TYR A 76 -15.49 -2.19 -7.76
N GLU A 77 -14.18 -2.35 -8.01
CA GLU A 77 -13.39 -3.39 -7.33
C GLU A 77 -13.13 -2.99 -5.87
N HIS A 78 -14.13 -3.20 -5.01
CA HIS A 78 -13.96 -3.05 -3.58
C HIS A 78 -12.95 -4.09 -3.09
N ALA A 79 -11.84 -3.63 -2.51
CA ALA A 79 -10.89 -4.51 -1.84
C ALA A 79 -11.29 -4.81 -0.39
N LEU A 80 -12.33 -4.14 0.14
CA LEU A 80 -12.85 -4.33 1.49
C LEU A 80 -14.38 -4.45 1.42
N TYR A 81 -14.88 -5.54 1.98
CA TYR A 81 -16.30 -5.86 2.11
C TYR A 81 -16.66 -5.89 3.58
N VAL A 82 -17.85 -5.40 3.90
CA VAL A 82 -18.37 -5.34 5.27
C VAL A 82 -19.75 -5.96 5.29
N LYS A 83 -19.95 -6.98 6.12
CA LYS A 83 -21.25 -7.56 6.42
C LYS A 83 -21.65 -7.13 7.82
N ASN A 84 -22.77 -6.42 7.93
CA ASN A 84 -23.36 -6.00 9.19
C ASN A 84 -24.67 -6.76 9.43
N ASN A 85 -24.90 -7.19 10.66
CA ASN A 85 -26.18 -7.75 11.08
C ASN A 85 -26.96 -6.74 11.95
N PRO A 86 -28.30 -6.83 12.02
CA PRO A 86 -29.11 -5.97 12.89
C PRO A 86 -28.75 -6.05 14.38
N GLN A 87 -28.11 -7.14 14.80
CA GLN A 87 -27.65 -7.38 16.18
C GLN A 87 -26.34 -6.66 16.52
N GLY A 88 -25.73 -5.93 15.57
CA GLY A 88 -24.47 -5.22 15.77
C GLY A 88 -23.21 -6.04 15.45
N ASP A 89 -23.37 -7.26 14.95
CA ASP A 89 -22.25 -8.07 14.48
C ASP A 89 -21.73 -7.55 13.14
N VAL A 90 -20.40 -7.56 13.00
CA VAL A 90 -19.70 -7.06 11.84
C VAL A 90 -18.62 -8.06 11.41
N LEU A 91 -18.58 -8.35 10.12
CA LEU A 91 -17.52 -9.11 9.46
C LEU A 91 -16.88 -8.21 8.39
N PHE A 92 -15.56 -8.03 8.51
CA PHE A 92 -14.73 -7.36 7.53
C PHE A 92 -13.99 -8.39 6.70
N VAL A 93 -13.96 -8.18 5.39
CA VAL A 93 -13.29 -9.06 4.43
C VAL A 93 -12.49 -8.20 3.47
N CYS A 94 -11.18 -8.30 3.52
CA CYS A 94 -10.23 -7.65 2.63
C CYS A 94 -9.73 -8.65 1.58
N LEU A 95 -9.82 -8.28 0.31
CA LEU A 95 -9.37 -9.07 -0.82
C LEU A 95 -8.16 -8.41 -1.47
N TYR A 96 -7.09 -9.16 -1.62
CA TYR A 96 -5.90 -8.76 -2.36
C TYR A 96 -5.46 -9.88 -3.30
N VAL A 97 -5.79 -9.76 -4.58
CA VAL A 97 -5.47 -10.78 -5.60
C VAL A 97 -5.97 -12.15 -5.13
N ASP A 98 -5.08 -13.10 -4.88
CA ASP A 98 -5.41 -14.47 -4.47
C ASP A 98 -5.55 -14.59 -2.94
N ASP A 99 -5.18 -13.55 -2.18
CA ASP A 99 -5.19 -13.54 -0.72
C ASP A 99 -6.48 -12.90 -0.16
N LEU A 100 -7.09 -13.58 0.80
CA LEU A 100 -8.27 -13.12 1.54
C LEU A 100 -7.91 -12.94 3.02
N ILE A 101 -8.05 -11.73 3.55
CA ILE A 101 -7.99 -11.44 4.98
C ILE A 101 -9.40 -11.16 5.47
N PHE A 102 -9.82 -11.73 6.58
CA PHE A 102 -11.11 -11.40 7.17
C PHE A 102 -11.05 -11.42 8.69
N THR A 103 -11.97 -10.70 9.32
CA THR A 103 -12.04 -10.56 10.77
C THR A 103 -13.45 -10.18 11.20
N SER A 104 -13.89 -10.65 12.37
CA SER A 104 -15.23 -10.37 12.89
C SER A 104 -15.22 -10.22 14.40
N ASN A 105 -16.19 -9.48 14.92
CA ASN A 105 -16.50 -9.45 16.35
C ASN A 105 -17.32 -10.66 16.81
N ASN A 106 -17.83 -11.50 15.89
CA ASN A 106 -18.61 -12.69 16.19
C ASN A 106 -17.93 -13.95 15.59
N PRO A 107 -17.45 -14.90 16.43
CA PRO A 107 -16.84 -16.14 15.96
C PRO A 107 -17.75 -16.99 15.06
N SER A 108 -19.05 -17.02 15.31
CA SER A 108 -19.99 -17.79 14.49
C SER A 108 -20.04 -17.25 13.05
N MET A 109 -19.93 -15.93 12.86
CA MET A 109 -19.85 -15.33 11.51
C MET A 109 -18.57 -15.72 10.78
N ILE A 110 -17.46 -15.94 11.51
CA ILE A 110 -16.20 -16.42 10.92
C ILE A 110 -16.39 -17.85 10.40
N ASP A 111 -16.97 -18.74 11.20
CA ASP A 111 -17.14 -20.15 10.82
C ASP A 111 -18.11 -20.30 9.64
N GLU A 112 -19.24 -19.58 9.65
CA GLU A 112 -20.18 -19.53 8.53
C GLU A 112 -19.53 -19.01 7.24
N PHE A 113 -18.70 -17.97 7.37
CA PHE A 113 -17.98 -17.39 6.23
C PHE A 113 -16.95 -18.37 5.66
N LYS A 114 -16.16 -19.03 6.51
CA LYS A 114 -15.20 -20.06 6.10
C LYS A 114 -15.90 -21.20 5.35
N GLN A 115 -16.99 -21.72 5.89
CA GLN A 115 -17.76 -22.80 5.25
C GLN A 115 -18.30 -22.38 3.89
N SER A 116 -18.82 -21.16 3.79
CA SER A 116 -19.32 -20.61 2.52
C SER A 116 -18.21 -20.46 1.48
N MET A 117 -17.03 -20.00 1.90
CA MET A 117 -15.91 -19.80 0.98
C MET A 117 -15.30 -21.12 0.49
N VAL A 118 -15.12 -22.11 1.36
CA VAL A 118 -14.63 -23.44 0.97
C VAL A 118 -15.60 -24.17 0.05
N LYS A 119 -16.90 -23.92 0.20
CA LYS A 119 -17.93 -24.52 -0.65
C LYS A 119 -17.93 -23.93 -2.07
N GLU A 120 -17.77 -22.62 -2.19
CA GLU A 120 -17.86 -21.91 -3.47
C GLU A 120 -16.51 -21.79 -4.20
N PHE A 121 -15.39 -21.82 -3.46
CA PHE A 121 -14.05 -21.59 -3.99
C PHE A 121 -13.06 -22.65 -3.50
N ASP A 122 -12.10 -23.00 -4.36
CA ASP A 122 -10.96 -23.84 -4.00
C ASP A 122 -9.97 -23.01 -3.15
N MET A 123 -10.20 -22.98 -1.84
CA MET A 123 -9.45 -22.18 -0.89
C MET A 123 -8.90 -23.00 0.27
N THR A 124 -7.71 -22.60 0.74
CA THR A 124 -7.05 -23.20 1.92
C THR A 124 -7.06 -22.22 3.08
N ASP A 125 -7.57 -22.65 4.24
CA ASP A 125 -7.45 -21.88 5.48
C ASP A 125 -6.02 -21.96 6.01
N MET A 126 -5.30 -20.82 6.00
CA MET A 126 -3.95 -20.71 6.55
C MET A 126 -3.95 -20.38 8.05
N GLY A 127 -5.12 -20.29 8.69
CA GLY A 127 -5.27 -19.95 10.09
C GLY A 127 -5.02 -18.47 10.37
N LEU A 128 -4.45 -18.17 11.53
CA LEU A 128 -4.12 -16.79 11.90
C LEU A 128 -3.05 -16.23 10.96
N MET A 129 -3.32 -15.04 10.43
CA MET A 129 -2.41 -14.31 9.54
C MET A 129 -1.04 -14.12 10.20
N ALA A 130 -0.03 -14.80 9.66
CA ALA A 130 1.37 -14.68 10.05
C ALA A 130 2.19 -13.83 9.05
N TYR A 131 1.78 -13.82 7.78
CA TYR A 131 2.43 -13.09 6.70
C TYR A 131 1.39 -12.45 5.78
N PHE A 132 1.61 -11.19 5.39
CA PHE A 132 0.81 -10.53 4.35
C PHE A 132 1.68 -9.59 3.51
N LEU A 133 1.76 -9.83 2.20
CA LEU A 133 2.55 -9.03 1.26
C LEU A 133 4.03 -8.83 1.64
N GLY A 134 4.63 -9.76 2.40
CA GLY A 134 6.01 -9.65 2.89
C GLY A 134 6.15 -8.93 4.24
N ILE A 135 5.02 -8.58 4.87
CA ILE A 135 4.95 -8.08 6.24
C ILE A 135 4.68 -9.27 7.18
N GLU A 136 5.48 -9.36 8.24
CA GLU A 136 5.37 -10.36 9.30
C GLU A 136 4.42 -9.86 10.38
N VAL A 137 3.43 -10.67 10.74
CA VAL A 137 2.43 -10.34 11.76
C VAL A 137 2.49 -11.39 12.85
N LYS A 138 2.74 -10.95 14.08
CA LYS A 138 2.69 -11.78 15.28
C LYS A 138 1.52 -11.32 16.13
N GLN A 139 0.50 -12.16 16.25
CA GLN A 139 -0.70 -11.89 17.03
C GLN A 139 -0.55 -12.56 18.40
N GLY A 140 -0.48 -11.74 19.46
CA GLY A 140 -0.54 -12.18 20.85
C GLY A 140 -1.96 -12.07 21.41
N SER A 141 -2.15 -12.45 22.68
CA SER A 141 -3.45 -12.39 23.34
C SER A 141 -4.01 -10.97 23.43
N ASN A 142 -3.14 -9.98 23.61
CA ASN A 142 -3.50 -8.57 23.78
C ASN A 142 -2.61 -7.63 22.97
N GLU A 143 -1.97 -8.12 21.91
CA GLU A 143 -1.02 -7.31 21.14
C GLU A 143 -0.89 -7.82 19.72
N ILE A 144 -0.56 -6.91 18.81
CA ILE A 144 -0.16 -7.25 17.46
C ILE A 144 1.20 -6.62 17.23
N PHE A 145 2.17 -7.44 16.84
CA PHE A 145 3.48 -6.97 16.44
C PHE A 145 3.66 -7.18 14.94
N ILE A 146 3.96 -6.10 14.21
CA ILE A 146 4.11 -6.09 12.76
C ILE A 146 5.55 -5.72 12.42
N SER A 147 6.25 -6.55 11.66
CA SER A 147 7.66 -6.31 11.30
C SER A 147 7.99 -6.76 9.88
N GLN A 148 9.20 -6.45 9.43
CA GLN A 148 9.75 -6.86 8.13
C GLN A 148 11.17 -7.43 8.32
N SER A 149 11.37 -8.23 9.36
CA SER A 149 12.70 -8.69 9.80
C SER A 149 13.34 -9.59 8.74
N LYS A 150 12.56 -10.52 8.16
CA LYS A 150 13.03 -11.36 7.05
C LYS A 150 13.44 -10.55 5.83
N TYR A 151 12.61 -9.57 5.44
CA TYR A 151 12.92 -8.67 4.33
C TYR A 151 14.16 -7.82 4.60
N ALA A 152 14.32 -7.32 5.84
CA ALA A 152 15.52 -6.60 6.26
C ALA A 152 16.79 -7.45 6.07
N ALA A 153 16.77 -8.72 6.47
CA ALA A 153 17.90 -9.64 6.26
C ALA A 153 18.22 -9.85 4.77
N GLU A 154 17.19 -10.02 3.92
CA GLU A 154 17.36 -10.20 2.48
C GLU A 154 17.99 -8.97 1.80
N ILE A 155 17.58 -7.75 2.18
CA ILE A 155 18.18 -6.54 1.59
C ILE A 155 19.62 -6.31 2.05
N LEU A 156 19.97 -6.70 3.29
CA LEU A 156 21.33 -6.58 3.82
C LEU A 156 22.29 -7.48 3.05
N LYS A 157 21.86 -8.72 2.74
CA LYS A 157 22.55 -9.65 1.84
C LYS A 157 22.69 -9.07 0.44
N LYS A 158 21.59 -8.61 -0.15
CA LYS A 158 21.55 -8.06 -1.52
C LYS A 158 22.55 -6.92 -1.75
N PHE A 159 22.79 -6.08 -0.74
CA PHE A 159 23.68 -4.92 -0.86
C PHE A 159 25.05 -5.12 -0.18
N ALA A 160 25.37 -6.35 0.24
CA ALA A 160 26.63 -6.73 0.89
C ALA A 160 26.99 -5.83 2.09
N ILE A 161 26.03 -5.63 2.99
CA ILE A 161 26.19 -4.83 4.23
C ILE A 161 26.40 -5.73 5.47
N GLU A 162 26.46 -7.05 5.29
CA GLU A 162 26.56 -8.04 6.37
C GLU A 162 27.81 -7.82 7.26
N ASP A 163 28.95 -7.43 6.70
CA ASP A 163 30.21 -7.20 7.45
C ASP A 163 30.54 -5.72 7.67
N CYS A 164 29.56 -4.82 7.53
CA CYS A 164 29.78 -3.40 7.71
C CYS A 164 29.79 -2.96 9.18
N GLN A 165 30.53 -1.88 9.46
CA GLN A 165 30.47 -1.12 10.71
C GLN A 165 29.03 -0.73 11.07
N LEU A 166 28.69 -0.89 12.34
CA LEU A 166 27.38 -0.57 12.91
C LEU A 166 27.22 0.95 13.09
N VAL A 167 25.99 1.44 12.96
CA VAL A 167 25.64 2.85 13.20
C VAL A 167 24.30 2.92 13.94
N ASP A 168 24.19 3.85 14.89
CA ASP A 168 23.02 3.97 15.76
C ASP A 168 21.96 4.94 15.26
N ILE A 169 22.28 5.75 14.24
CA ILE A 169 21.36 6.72 13.63
C ILE A 169 21.36 6.65 12.10
N PRO A 170 20.17 6.71 11.45
CA PRO A 170 20.04 6.55 10.01
C PRO A 170 20.63 7.72 9.21
N VAL A 171 20.66 8.93 9.78
CA VAL A 171 21.18 10.15 9.16
C VAL A 171 21.96 10.95 10.21
N GLU A 172 23.12 11.49 9.86
CA GLU A 172 23.89 12.35 10.77
C GLU A 172 23.26 13.75 10.86
N CYS A 173 23.26 14.33 12.06
CA CYS A 173 22.81 15.71 12.27
C CYS A 173 23.62 16.68 11.38
N GLY A 174 22.91 17.58 10.70
CA GLY A 174 23.55 18.56 9.80
C GLY A 174 23.95 18.02 8.43
N THR A 175 23.63 16.76 8.08
CA THR A 175 23.89 16.22 6.73
C THR A 175 23.19 17.05 5.66
N LYS A 176 23.95 17.75 4.82
CA LYS A 176 23.44 18.49 3.65
C LYS A 176 23.83 17.77 2.36
N LEU A 177 22.88 17.03 1.78
CA LEU A 177 23.04 16.47 0.43
C LEU A 177 22.70 17.54 -0.61
N THR A 178 23.54 17.67 -1.64
CA THR A 178 23.38 18.67 -2.70
C THR A 178 23.06 18.00 -4.03
N LYS A 179 22.38 18.69 -4.95
CA LYS A 179 22.01 18.12 -6.26
C LYS A 179 23.23 17.69 -7.08
N LYS A 180 24.32 18.45 -7.02
CA LYS A 180 25.59 18.09 -7.68
C LYS A 180 26.27 16.90 -7.00
N GLY A 181 26.04 16.73 -5.69
CA GLY A 181 26.65 15.72 -4.82
C GLY A 181 28.17 15.80 -4.80
N ALA A 182 28.80 14.94 -4.00
CA ALA A 182 30.25 14.76 -4.00
C ALA A 182 30.63 13.38 -4.57
N GLY A 183 31.78 13.32 -5.23
CA GLY A 183 32.34 12.10 -5.81
C GLY A 183 31.76 11.73 -7.18
N LYS A 184 32.09 10.50 -7.60
CA LYS A 184 31.79 9.98 -8.94
C LYS A 184 30.28 9.74 -9.13
N PRO A 185 29.77 9.83 -10.37
CA PRO A 185 28.43 9.35 -10.71
C PRO A 185 28.24 7.89 -10.26
N VAL A 186 27.06 7.58 -9.73
CA VAL A 186 26.68 6.22 -9.34
C VAL A 186 25.66 5.70 -10.35
N ASN A 187 25.67 4.38 -10.61
CA ASN A 187 24.67 3.76 -11.47
C ASN A 187 23.23 4.05 -10.96
N PRO A 188 22.39 4.75 -11.74
CA PRO A 188 21.05 5.13 -11.28
C PRO A 188 20.12 3.95 -11.02
N THR A 189 20.26 2.86 -11.77
CA THR A 189 19.44 1.65 -11.60
C THR A 189 19.74 0.97 -10.28
N TYR A 190 21.02 0.80 -9.95
CA TYR A 190 21.46 0.27 -8.66
C TYR A 190 20.94 1.13 -7.50
N TYR A 191 21.11 2.45 -7.59
CA TYR A 191 20.65 3.37 -6.56
C TYR A 191 19.12 3.36 -6.39
N LYS A 192 18.35 3.35 -7.48
CA LYS A 192 16.88 3.23 -7.45
C LYS A 192 16.44 1.91 -6.82
N SER A 193 17.12 0.81 -7.10
CA SER A 193 16.84 -0.49 -6.48
C SER A 193 17.02 -0.41 -4.96
N LEU A 194 18.12 0.18 -4.50
CA LEU A 194 18.42 0.37 -3.08
C LEU A 194 17.38 1.25 -2.38
N VAL A 195 17.09 2.44 -2.92
CA VAL A 195 16.10 3.34 -2.36
C VAL A 195 14.68 2.73 -2.40
N GLY A 196 14.37 1.93 -3.42
CA GLY A 196 13.11 1.19 -3.50
C GLY A 196 12.96 0.18 -2.36
N CYS A 197 14.01 -0.60 -2.09
CA CYS A 197 14.04 -1.54 -0.96
C CYS A 197 13.86 -0.81 0.38
N LEU A 198 14.60 0.28 0.60
CA LEU A 198 14.47 1.08 1.82
C LEU A 198 13.07 1.68 1.99
N ARG A 199 12.43 2.12 0.88
CA ARG A 199 11.07 2.65 0.90
C ARG A 199 10.04 1.58 1.28
N TYR A 200 10.25 0.33 0.91
CA TYR A 200 9.32 -0.72 1.30
C TYR A 200 9.46 -1.09 2.80
N LEU A 201 10.65 -0.94 3.39
CA LEU A 201 10.84 -1.09 4.84
C LEU A 201 10.09 -0.03 5.66
N THR A 202 9.81 1.16 5.10
CA THR A 202 9.12 2.22 5.86
C THR A 202 7.67 1.87 6.20
N CYS A 203 7.11 0.78 5.67
CA CYS A 203 5.81 0.27 6.07
C CYS A 203 5.75 -0.10 7.55
N THR A 204 6.83 -0.66 8.11
CA THR A 204 6.94 -0.98 9.54
C THR A 204 7.96 -0.12 10.28
N ARG A 205 8.85 0.55 9.56
CA ARG A 205 9.98 1.33 10.11
C ARG A 205 9.85 2.82 9.84
N HIS A 206 8.99 3.47 10.60
CA HIS A 206 8.70 4.91 10.46
C HIS A 206 9.91 5.79 10.77
N ASP A 207 10.81 5.31 11.63
CA ASP A 207 12.09 5.94 11.97
C ASP A 207 13.02 6.13 10.75
N LEU A 208 12.84 5.34 9.69
CA LEU A 208 13.61 5.47 8.44
C LEU A 208 13.04 6.53 7.49
N LEU A 209 11.78 6.97 7.68
CA LEU A 209 11.05 7.80 6.70
C LEU A 209 11.81 9.07 6.31
N PHE A 210 12.38 9.77 7.29
CA PHE A 210 13.14 10.99 7.04
C PHE A 210 14.37 10.71 6.16
N GLY A 211 15.19 9.73 6.53
CA GLY A 211 16.40 9.37 5.79
C GLY A 211 16.08 8.87 4.38
N VAL A 212 15.08 8.00 4.25
CA VAL A 212 14.62 7.49 2.96
C VAL A 212 14.06 8.60 2.08
N GLY A 213 13.30 9.53 2.67
CA GLY A 213 12.79 10.72 2.00
C GLY A 213 13.90 11.63 1.48
N LEU A 214 14.98 11.80 2.25
CA LEU A 214 16.15 12.60 1.86
C LEU A 214 16.88 11.98 0.67
N VAL A 215 17.26 10.69 0.74
CA VAL A 215 18.00 10.00 -0.33
C VAL A 215 17.17 9.81 -1.59
N SER A 216 15.83 9.75 -1.46
CA SER A 216 14.91 9.61 -2.59
C SER A 216 14.97 10.76 -3.60
N ARG A 217 15.44 11.95 -3.20
CA ARG A 217 15.51 13.14 -4.06
C ARG A 217 16.54 13.02 -5.17
N TYR A 218 17.51 12.12 -5.04
CA TYR A 218 18.68 12.02 -5.93
C TYR A 218 18.65 10.77 -6.81
N MET A 219 17.47 10.20 -7.08
CA MET A 219 17.32 8.98 -7.87
C MET A 219 17.63 9.14 -9.37
N GLU A 220 17.60 10.36 -9.91
CA GLU A 220 17.85 10.62 -11.33
C GLU A 220 19.36 10.62 -11.66
N ASN A 221 20.14 11.37 -10.88
CA ASN A 221 21.59 11.50 -11.05
C ASN A 221 22.32 11.33 -9.71
N PRO A 222 22.42 10.09 -9.19
CA PRO A 222 23.05 9.83 -7.90
C PRO A 222 24.57 9.96 -7.96
N ARG A 223 25.17 10.31 -6.82
CA ARG A 223 26.61 10.48 -6.63
C ARG A 223 27.09 9.62 -5.48
N THR A 224 28.39 9.51 -5.32
CA THR A 224 29.01 8.71 -4.25
C THR A 224 28.51 9.15 -2.87
N SER A 225 28.38 10.45 -2.63
CA SER A 225 27.81 10.99 -1.37
C SER A 225 26.36 10.53 -1.12
N HIS A 226 25.53 10.48 -2.17
CA HIS A 226 24.14 10.00 -2.06
C HIS A 226 24.10 8.52 -1.73
N LEU A 227 24.96 7.73 -2.38
CA LEU A 227 25.07 6.29 -2.12
C LEU A 227 25.59 6.02 -0.70
N GLN A 228 26.56 6.79 -0.21
CA GLN A 228 27.06 6.67 1.16
C GLN A 228 25.96 6.95 2.18
N ALA A 229 25.16 7.99 1.99
CA ALA A 229 24.00 8.28 2.85
C ALA A 229 22.99 7.13 2.83
N ALA A 230 22.68 6.57 1.65
CA ALA A 230 21.75 5.45 1.53
C ALA A 230 22.30 4.15 2.17
N LYS A 231 23.60 3.87 2.00
CA LYS A 231 24.28 2.75 2.66
C LYS A 231 24.33 2.92 4.18
N ARG A 232 24.42 4.15 4.70
CA ARG A 232 24.32 4.41 6.14
C ARG A 232 22.97 3.96 6.69
N ILE A 233 21.88 4.27 6.00
CA ILE A 233 20.53 3.81 6.39
C ILE A 233 20.50 2.27 6.46
N LEU A 234 21.11 1.56 5.50
CA LEU A 234 21.22 0.10 5.56
C LEU A 234 22.04 -0.39 6.77
N LYS A 235 23.14 0.29 7.12
CA LYS A 235 23.93 -0.04 8.32
C LYS A 235 23.10 0.12 9.59
N TYR A 236 22.25 1.15 9.66
CA TYR A 236 21.33 1.34 10.78
C TYR A 236 20.27 0.23 10.83
N VAL A 237 19.71 -0.16 9.68
CA VAL A 237 18.77 -1.29 9.57
C VAL A 237 19.39 -2.60 10.07
N LYS A 238 20.70 -2.83 9.86
CA LYS A 238 21.40 -4.01 10.39
C LYS A 238 21.33 -4.10 11.91
N VAL A 239 21.54 -2.99 12.62
CA VAL A 239 21.46 -2.95 14.10
C VAL A 239 20.01 -3.11 14.58
N THR A 240 19.06 -2.67 13.78
CA THR A 240 17.64 -2.55 14.14
C THR A 240 16.76 -3.54 13.37
N SER A 241 17.29 -4.68 12.94
CA SER A 241 16.59 -5.60 12.03
C SER A 241 15.34 -6.22 12.65
N SER A 242 15.29 -6.29 13.98
CA SER A 242 14.15 -6.80 14.77
C SER A 242 13.07 -5.75 15.04
N TYR A 243 13.27 -4.49 14.65
CA TYR A 243 12.31 -3.42 14.94
C TYR A 243 11.05 -3.57 14.09
N GLY A 244 9.93 -3.17 14.67
CA GLY A 244 8.62 -3.20 14.04
C GLY A 244 7.64 -2.31 14.79
N LEU A 245 6.37 -2.43 14.44
CA LEU A 245 5.26 -1.71 15.07
C LEU A 245 4.59 -2.61 16.09
N PHE A 246 4.46 -2.10 17.30
CA PHE A 246 3.79 -2.78 18.39
C PHE A 246 2.45 -2.10 18.67
N TYR A 247 1.38 -2.88 18.60
CA TYR A 247 0.01 -2.43 18.81
C TYR A 247 -0.56 -3.10 20.05
N PRO A 248 -0.52 -2.43 21.22
CA PRO A 248 -1.13 -2.96 22.43
C PRO A 248 -2.66 -2.96 22.33
N SER A 249 -3.30 -3.85 23.07
CA SER A 249 -4.74 -3.85 23.27
C SER A 249 -5.11 -2.76 24.27
N SER A 250 -5.40 -1.56 23.76
CA SER A 250 -5.97 -0.47 24.56
C SER A 250 -7.50 -0.48 24.48
N GLN A 251 -8.16 -0.13 25.59
CA GLN A 251 -9.59 0.17 25.65
C GLN A 251 -9.90 1.61 25.19
N ASN A 252 -8.92 2.51 25.21
CA ASN A 252 -9.03 3.90 24.77
C ASN A 252 -8.01 4.16 23.66
N LEU A 253 -8.49 4.45 22.44
CA LEU A 253 -7.66 4.97 21.36
C LEU A 253 -7.82 6.48 21.29
N GLU A 254 -6.79 7.22 21.67
CA GLU A 254 -6.65 8.62 21.27
C GLU A 254 -5.94 8.69 19.92
N LEU A 255 -6.55 9.43 19.00
CA LEU A 255 -6.13 9.54 17.61
C LEU A 255 -5.15 10.71 17.49
N ALA A 256 -3.85 10.45 17.69
CA ALA A 256 -2.81 11.45 17.50
C ALA A 256 -2.41 11.52 16.01
N GLY A 257 -3.04 12.42 15.25
CA GLY A 257 -2.71 12.67 13.85
C GLY A 257 -1.56 13.69 13.69
N SER A 258 -0.61 13.40 12.80
CA SER A 258 0.27 14.40 12.17
C SER A 258 0.13 14.26 10.66
N ASP A 259 0.10 15.42 9.96
CA ASP A 259 -0.36 15.70 8.58
C ASP A 259 0.14 14.81 7.41
N ARG A 260 0.81 13.69 7.65
CA ARG A 260 1.22 12.73 6.61
C ARG A 260 1.12 11.26 7.01
N LEU A 261 0.41 10.94 8.09
CA LEU A 261 0.35 9.58 8.64
C LEU A 261 -1.00 8.92 8.35
N ALA A 262 -0.96 7.76 7.69
CA ALA A 262 -2.09 6.84 7.68
C ALA A 262 -2.16 6.19 9.07
N VAL A 263 -3.19 6.55 9.84
CA VAL A 263 -3.45 6.00 11.18
C VAL A 263 -4.33 4.77 11.04
N ILE A 264 -3.88 3.63 11.60
CA ILE A 264 -4.67 2.41 11.74
C ILE A 264 -5.40 2.48 13.08
N VAL A 265 -6.73 2.46 13.06
CA VAL A 265 -7.58 2.46 14.26
C VAL A 265 -8.03 1.02 14.53
N LYS A 266 -7.93 0.61 15.80
CA LYS A 266 -8.39 -0.69 16.30
C LYS A 266 -9.87 -0.61 16.68
N VAL A 267 -10.67 -1.60 16.26
CA VAL A 267 -11.91 -1.98 16.96
C VAL A 267 -11.72 -3.41 17.47
N ARG A 268 -12.30 -3.73 18.64
CA ARG A 268 -12.22 -5.06 19.25
C ARG A 268 -12.47 -6.16 18.20
N GLY A 269 -11.47 -7.01 17.97
CA GLY A 269 -11.59 -8.17 17.09
C GLY A 269 -11.43 -7.91 15.59
N GLY A 270 -10.81 -6.81 15.14
CA GLY A 270 -10.48 -6.67 13.71
C GLY A 270 -9.77 -5.39 13.28
N ILE A 271 -8.97 -5.49 12.21
CA ILE A 271 -8.33 -4.36 11.51
C ILE A 271 -9.27 -3.90 10.40
N VAL A 272 -9.59 -2.60 10.36
CA VAL A 272 -10.33 -1.99 9.27
C VAL A 272 -9.59 -0.75 8.80
N GLY A 273 -9.21 -0.72 7.53
CA GLY A 273 -8.80 0.49 6.85
C GLY A 273 -10.03 1.22 6.31
N PHE A 274 -10.21 2.48 6.67
CA PHE A 274 -11.13 3.37 5.97
C PHE A 274 -10.42 4.64 5.50
N SER A 275 -10.74 5.04 4.27
CA SER A 275 -10.46 6.35 3.72
C SER A 275 -11.78 7.10 3.56
N SER A 276 -11.88 8.30 4.12
CA SER A 276 -12.78 9.36 3.65
C SER A 276 -12.37 10.68 4.32
N LEU A 277 -12.00 11.67 3.51
CA LEU A 277 -11.86 13.08 3.87
C LEU A 277 -13.03 13.82 3.23
N ASN A 278 -13.96 14.35 4.03
CA ASN A 278 -14.32 15.76 3.99
C ASN A 278 -15.27 16.09 5.16
N PRO A 279 -14.99 17.16 5.92
CA PRO A 279 -15.89 18.31 5.79
C PRO A 279 -15.17 19.68 5.92
N ASN A 280 -15.52 20.59 5.00
CA ASN A 280 -15.39 22.05 5.10
C ASN A 280 -13.98 22.67 5.09
N LEU A 281 -13.49 22.93 3.88
CA LEU A 281 -12.68 24.12 3.54
C LEU A 281 -13.13 24.66 2.18
N ALA A 282 -14.33 25.23 2.19
CA ALA A 282 -14.82 26.37 1.39
C ALA A 282 -15.66 27.12 2.44
N ASP A 283 -15.48 28.39 2.75
CA ASP A 283 -15.38 29.55 1.87
C ASP A 283 -15.09 30.79 2.77
N PRO A 284 -14.83 32.00 2.25
CA PRO A 284 -15.35 32.58 1.01
C PRO A 284 -14.33 32.93 -0.07
#